data_AF-A0A0K2RQQ1-F1
#
_entry.id   AF-A0A0K2RQQ1-F1
#
_cell.length_a   1.000
_cell.length_b   1.000
_cell.length_c   1.000
_cell.angle_alpha   90.00
_cell.angle_beta   90.00
_cell.angle_gamma   90.00
#
_symmetry.space_group_name_H-M   'P 1'
#
loop_
_entity.id
_entity.type
_entity.pdbx_description
1 polymer ?
#
loop_
_entity_poly.entity_id
_entity_poly.type
_entity_poly.pdbx_seq_one_letter_code
_entity_poly.pdbx_strand_id
1 'polypeptide(L)'
;MNTASSPAQAKTGSLMSMDPQRQAFLLLRTVFTVAPIIFGLDKFTNLLTHWTIYLAPVATSVIPVPAQTFMYIVGVVEIVAGIAVAVRPRFGSLLVAVWLLGIIVNLLVLGNFFDVALRDFGLLVGALALNRLAVASQADGQA
;
A
#
# COMPACT_ATOMS: atom_id res chain seq x y z
N MET A 1 -32.94 27.05 -34.78
CA MET A 1 -33.38 26.12 -33.73
C MET A 1 -32.11 25.49 -33.16
N ASN A 2 -31.57 26.06 -32.09
CA ASN A 2 -30.26 25.68 -31.55
C ASN A 2 -30.48 24.64 -30.45
N THR A 3 -30.09 23.40 -30.69
CA THR A 3 -30.11 22.34 -29.67
C THR A 3 -28.88 22.51 -28.78
N ALA A 4 -29.10 22.94 -27.54
CA ALA A 4 -28.08 22.97 -26.51
C ALA A 4 -27.69 21.53 -26.13
N SER A 5 -26.44 21.15 -26.37
CA SER A 5 -25.86 19.89 -25.94
C SER A 5 -25.82 19.84 -24.41
N SER A 6 -26.45 18.83 -23.80
CA SER A 6 -26.57 18.69 -22.34
C SER A 6 -25.19 18.42 -21.69
N PRO A 7 -24.76 19.22 -20.69
CA PRO A 7 -23.46 19.08 -20.03
C PRO A 7 -23.31 17.81 -19.17
N ALA A 8 -24.38 17.04 -18.98
CA ALA A 8 -24.38 15.83 -18.14
C ALA A 8 -23.68 14.63 -18.79
N GLN A 9 -23.56 14.59 -20.12
CA GLN A 9 -23.03 13.42 -20.85
C GLN A 9 -21.48 13.40 -20.92
N ALA A 10 -20.82 14.51 -20.56
CA ALA A 10 -19.37 14.67 -20.65
C ALA A 10 -18.57 13.99 -19.53
N LYS A 11 -19.20 13.64 -18.39
CA LYS A 11 -18.48 13.05 -17.24
C LYS A 11 -18.35 11.52 -17.29
N THR A 12 -19.28 10.82 -17.92
CA THR A 12 -19.31 9.34 -17.94
C THR A 12 -18.36 8.72 -18.97
N GLY A 13 -17.96 9.47 -20.00
CA GLY A 13 -16.98 9.02 -21.00
C GLY A 13 -15.51 9.06 -20.55
N SER A 14 -15.22 9.70 -19.41
CA SER A 14 -13.84 10.06 -19.04
C SER A 14 -12.98 8.92 -18.49
N LEU A 15 -13.57 7.83 -17.96
CA LEU A 15 -12.78 6.69 -17.45
C LEU A 15 -12.34 5.75 -18.57
N MET A 16 -13.20 5.51 -19.56
CA MET A 16 -12.90 4.68 -20.73
C MET A 16 -11.90 5.33 -21.70
N SER A 17 -11.72 6.65 -21.63
CA SER A 17 -10.78 7.41 -22.47
C SER A 17 -9.41 7.67 -21.83
N MET A 18 -9.15 7.15 -20.62
CA MET A 18 -7.83 7.31 -19.98
C MET A 18 -6.83 6.30 -20.55
N ASP A 19 -5.61 6.77 -20.82
CA ASP A 19 -4.47 5.92 -21.13
C ASP A 19 -4.33 4.79 -20.07
N PRO A 20 -4.19 3.50 -20.47
CA PRO A 20 -4.08 2.37 -19.55
C PRO A 20 -3.01 2.53 -18.46
N GLN A 21 -1.91 3.24 -18.74
CA GLN A 21 -0.85 3.47 -17.74
C GLN A 21 -1.35 4.34 -16.59
N ARG A 22 -2.14 5.37 -16.91
CA ARG A 22 -2.79 6.24 -15.91
C ARG A 22 -3.83 5.48 -15.10
N GLN A 23 -4.59 4.57 -15.72
CA GLN A 23 -5.54 3.72 -15.01
C GLN A 23 -4.82 2.80 -14.01
N ALA A 24 -3.77 2.10 -14.46
CA ALA A 24 -2.95 1.23 -13.61
C ALA A 24 -2.33 2.02 -12.44
N PHE A 25 -1.82 3.21 -12.70
CA PHE A 25 -1.29 4.10 -11.65
C PHE A 25 -2.36 4.44 -10.60
N LEU A 26 -3.57 4.82 -11.01
CA LEU A 26 -4.64 5.17 -10.08
C LEU A 26 -5.11 3.97 -9.26
N LEU A 27 -5.23 2.79 -9.86
CA LEU A 27 -5.58 1.55 -9.15
C LEU A 27 -4.52 1.22 -8.10
N LEU A 28 -3.25 1.20 -8.48
CA LEU A 28 -2.14 0.90 -7.57
C LEU A 28 -2.02 1.95 -6.48
N ARG A 29 -2.09 3.24 -6.82
CA ARG A 29 -2.06 4.33 -5.82
C ARG A 29 -3.19 4.19 -4.82
N THR A 30 -4.39 3.84 -5.28
CA THR A 30 -5.57 3.68 -4.40
C THR A 30 -5.38 2.53 -3.45
N VAL A 31 -5.04 1.33 -3.94
CA VAL A 31 -4.90 0.15 -3.06
C VAL A 31 -3.74 0.32 -2.08
N PHE A 32 -2.59 0.85 -2.51
CA PHE A 32 -1.44 1.09 -1.62
C PHE A 32 -1.61 2.31 -0.71
N THR A 33 -2.64 3.12 -0.91
CA THR A 33 -3.05 4.14 0.06
C THR A 33 -3.99 3.54 1.10
N VAL A 34 -5.05 2.87 0.64
CA VAL A 34 -6.15 2.44 1.49
C VAL A 34 -5.78 1.20 2.31
N ALA A 35 -5.17 0.18 1.70
CA ALA A 35 -4.91 -1.09 2.38
C ALA A 35 -3.98 -0.93 3.59
N PRO A 36 -2.83 -0.21 3.53
CA PRO A 36 -1.98 -0.03 4.70
C PRO A 36 -2.66 0.75 5.83
N ILE A 37 -3.53 1.72 5.51
CA ILE A 37 -4.28 2.45 6.53
C ILE A 37 -5.25 1.50 7.26
N ILE A 38 -5.97 0.67 6.51
CA ILE A 38 -6.90 -0.30 7.10
C ILE A 38 -6.15 -1.33 7.94
N PHE A 39 -5.07 -1.93 7.41
CA PHE A 39 -4.26 -2.89 8.17
C PHE A 39 -3.61 -2.29 9.41
N GLY A 40 -3.20 -1.02 9.33
CA GLY A 40 -2.61 -0.33 10.46
C GLY A 40 -3.63 -0.01 11.54
N LEU A 41 -4.83 0.44 11.16
CA LEU A 41 -5.94 0.64 12.10
C LEU A 41 -6.40 -0.67 12.74
N ASP A 42 -6.46 -1.76 11.97
CA ASP A 42 -6.89 -3.06 12.48
C ASP A 42 -5.91 -3.62 13.53
N LYS A 43 -4.64 -3.23 13.54
CA LYS A 43 -3.71 -3.62 14.61
C LYS A 43 -4.06 -3.05 15.99
N PHE A 44 -4.89 -2.01 16.05
CA PHE A 44 -5.43 -1.47 17.28
C PHE A 44 -6.71 -2.18 17.72
N THR A 45 -7.55 -2.56 16.76
CA THR A 45 -8.89 -3.11 17.02
C THR A 45 -8.94 -4.64 17.00
N ASN A 46 -8.00 -5.29 16.32
CA ASN A 46 -7.94 -6.73 16.03
C ASN A 46 -9.28 -7.30 15.52
N LEU A 47 -9.96 -6.59 14.61
CA LEU A 47 -11.26 -7.02 14.06
C LEU A 47 -11.08 -8.05 12.95
N LEU A 48 -10.04 -7.89 12.12
CA LEU A 48 -9.75 -8.84 11.04
C LEU A 48 -8.93 -10.02 11.56
N THR A 49 -7.92 -9.76 12.39
CA THR A 49 -7.05 -10.81 12.93
C THR A 49 -6.30 -10.35 14.19
N HIS A 50 -5.83 -11.31 14.98
CA HIS A 50 -4.89 -11.06 16.07
C HIS A 50 -3.46 -11.02 15.54
N TRP A 51 -2.99 -9.82 15.22
CA TRP A 51 -1.75 -9.64 14.46
C TRP A 51 -0.47 -10.12 15.17
N THR A 52 -0.49 -10.25 16.49
CA THR A 52 0.66 -10.71 17.28
C THR A 52 1.12 -12.12 16.89
N ILE A 53 0.25 -12.94 16.27
CA ILE A 53 0.62 -14.29 15.81
C ILE A 53 1.66 -14.28 14.68
N TYR A 54 1.76 -13.17 13.95
CA TYR A 54 2.69 -13.01 12.83
C TYR A 54 4.06 -12.48 13.26
N LEU A 55 4.23 -12.10 14.54
CA LEU A 55 5.47 -11.50 15.02
C LEU A 55 6.48 -12.59 15.38
N ALA A 56 7.66 -12.56 14.74
CA ALA A 56 8.74 -13.47 15.10
C ALA A 56 9.22 -13.19 16.54
N PRO A 57 9.45 -14.22 17.38
CA PRO A 57 9.97 -14.04 18.74
C PRO A 57 11.31 -13.28 18.80
N VAL A 58 12.07 -13.27 17.70
CA VAL A 58 13.32 -12.51 17.60
C VAL A 58 13.10 -11.00 17.62
N ALA A 59 11.94 -10.51 17.14
CA ALA A 59 11.65 -9.07 17.12
C ALA A 59 11.43 -8.54 18.55
N THR A 60 10.74 -9.32 19.39
CA THR A 60 10.48 -8.98 20.80
C THR A 60 11.67 -9.26 21.72
N SER A 61 12.67 -10.04 21.27
CA SER A 61 13.92 -10.21 22.01
C SER A 61 14.91 -9.06 21.79
N VAL A 62 14.88 -8.43 20.61
CA VAL A 62 15.70 -7.23 20.29
C VAL A 62 15.08 -5.97 20.89
N ILE A 63 13.76 -5.83 20.81
CA ILE A 63 13.02 -4.72 21.40
C ILE A 63 12.12 -5.30 22.51
N PRO A 64 12.53 -5.22 23.79
CA PRO A 64 11.84 -5.88 24.91
C PRO A 64 10.56 -5.15 25.31
N VAL A 65 9.58 -5.13 24.41
CA VAL A 65 8.23 -4.62 24.61
C VAL A 65 7.22 -5.74 24.41
N PRO A 66 6.03 -5.66 25.02
CA PRO A 66 4.96 -6.63 24.77
C PRO A 66 4.64 -6.72 23.27
N ALA A 67 4.36 -7.92 22.77
CA ALA A 67 4.05 -8.16 21.36
C ALA A 67 2.92 -7.25 20.84
N GLN A 68 1.89 -7.02 21.66
CA GLN A 68 0.79 -6.13 21.31
C GLN A 68 1.25 -4.67 21.14
N THR A 69 2.15 -4.19 22.01
CA THR A 69 2.73 -2.84 21.90
C THR A 69 3.56 -2.71 20.63
N PHE A 70 4.31 -3.75 20.27
CA PHE A 70 5.04 -3.78 19.00
C PHE A 70 4.07 -3.66 17.81
N MET A 71 2.97 -4.42 17.83
CA MET A 71 1.96 -4.36 16.76
C MET A 71 1.29 -2.99 16.65
N TYR A 72 1.09 -2.26 17.75
CA TYR A 72 0.61 -0.88 17.68
C TYR A 72 1.60 0.04 16.95
N ILE A 73 2.90 -0.10 17.21
CA ILE A 73 3.93 0.67 16.50
C ILE A 73 3.91 0.34 15.01
N VAL A 74 3.86 -0.95 14.66
CA VAL A 74 3.73 -1.41 13.27
C VAL A 74 2.48 -0.78 12.63
N GLY A 75 1.36 -0.74 13.35
CA GLY A 75 0.11 -0.13 12.87
C GLY A 75 0.25 1.37 12.56
N VAL A 76 0.92 2.13 13.42
CA VAL A 76 1.23 3.56 13.12
C VAL A 76 2.06 3.68 11.85
N VAL A 77 3.09 2.86 11.69
CA VAL A 77 3.98 2.93 10.52
C VAL A 77 3.21 2.63 9.22
N GLU A 78 2.33 1.63 9.23
CA GLU A 78 1.51 1.30 8.05
C GLU A 78 0.54 2.42 7.67
N ILE A 79 -0.08 3.08 8.65
CA ILE A 79 -0.93 4.25 8.39
C ILE A 79 -0.12 5.38 7.76
N VAL A 80 1.05 5.69 8.32
CA VAL A 80 1.96 6.71 7.77
C VAL A 80 2.41 6.33 6.35
N ALA A 81 2.67 5.05 6.10
CA ALA A 81 3.04 4.55 4.78
C ALA A 81 1.93 4.77 3.75
N GLY A 82 0.68 4.42 4.09
CA GLY A 82 -0.47 4.66 3.23
C GLY A 82 -0.70 6.14 2.93
N ILE A 83 -0.55 7.01 3.94
CA ILE A 83 -0.61 8.48 3.76
C ILE A 83 0.54 8.96 2.87
N ALA A 84 1.75 8.43 3.04
CA ALA A 84 2.90 8.78 2.21
C ALA A 84 2.67 8.41 0.73
N VAL A 85 2.04 7.26 0.45
CA VAL A 85 1.63 6.89 -0.92
C VAL A 85 0.58 7.87 -1.47
N ALA A 86 -0.39 8.26 -0.64
CA ALA A 86 -1.42 9.22 -1.03
C ALA A 86 -0.81 10.57 -1.45
N VAL A 87 0.13 11.10 -0.68
CA VAL A 87 0.69 12.45 -0.89
C VAL A 87 1.85 12.43 -1.89
N ARG A 88 2.76 11.47 -1.79
CA ARG A 88 3.97 11.36 -2.62
C ARG A 88 4.18 9.92 -3.09
N PRO A 89 3.41 9.43 -4.09
CA PRO A 89 3.41 8.02 -4.48
C PRO A 89 4.78 7.49 -4.89
N ARG A 90 5.68 8.31 -5.46
CA ARG A 90 7.06 7.90 -5.78
C ARG A 90 7.85 7.48 -4.54
N PHE A 91 7.80 8.26 -3.47
CA PHE A 91 8.52 7.93 -2.24
C PHE A 91 7.74 6.93 -1.39
N GLY A 92 6.43 7.12 -1.28
CA GLY A 92 5.55 6.25 -0.52
C GLY A 92 5.59 4.81 -1.00
N SER A 93 5.62 4.56 -2.32
CA SER A 93 5.64 3.20 -2.83
C SER A 93 6.96 2.46 -2.57
N LEU A 94 8.10 3.16 -2.58
CA LEU A 94 9.38 2.57 -2.15
C LEU A 94 9.39 2.30 -0.65
N LEU A 95 8.85 3.21 0.15
CA LEU A 95 8.71 3.01 1.60
C LEU A 95 7.85 1.78 1.89
N VAL A 96 6.71 1.62 1.22
CA VAL A 96 5.86 0.42 1.33
C VAL A 96 6.60 -0.83 0.87
N ALA A 97 7.36 -0.79 -0.23
CA ALA A 97 8.11 -1.95 -0.71
C ALA A 97 9.16 -2.43 0.30
N VAL A 98 9.93 -1.50 0.91
CA VAL A 98 10.90 -1.82 1.95
C VAL A 98 10.20 -2.35 3.20
N TRP A 99 9.05 -1.78 3.57
CA TRP A 99 8.28 -2.24 4.71
C TRP A 99 7.75 -3.67 4.52
N LEU A 100 7.17 -3.96 3.35
CA LEU A 100 6.70 -5.30 2.98
C LEU A 100 7.86 -6.30 2.98
N LEU A 101 9.05 -5.91 2.49
CA LEU A 101 10.22 -6.77 2.58
C LEU A 101 10.56 -7.13 4.03
N GLY A 102 10.47 -6.17 4.95
CA GLY A 102 10.64 -6.42 6.38
C GLY A 102 9.63 -7.42 6.94
N ILE A 103 8.35 -7.28 6.57
CA ILE A 103 7.28 -8.22 6.97
C ILE A 103 7.56 -9.63 6.44
N ILE A 104 7.92 -9.75 5.15
CA ILE A 104 8.25 -11.03 4.52
C ILE A 104 9.40 -11.70 5.25
N VAL A 105 10.51 -10.99 5.49
CA VAL A 105 11.67 -11.51 6.22
C VAL A 105 11.26 -11.98 7.61
N ASN A 106 10.45 -11.21 8.33
CA ASN A 106 9.92 -11.61 9.64
C ASN A 106 9.12 -12.93 9.58
N LEU A 107 8.26 -13.11 8.58
CA LEU A 107 7.50 -14.35 8.41
C LEU A 107 8.39 -15.54 8.08
N LEU A 108 9.41 -15.34 7.23
CA LEU A 108 10.39 -16.37 6.91
C LEU A 108 11.22 -16.78 8.13
N VAL A 109 11.62 -15.83 8.97
CA VAL A 109 12.35 -16.08 10.22
C VAL A 109 11.46 -16.77 11.26
N LEU A 110 10.17 -16.41 11.32
CA LEU A 110 9.19 -17.11 12.15
C LEU A 110 9.02 -18.59 11.73
N GLY A 111 9.31 -18.93 10.46
CA GLY A 111 9.22 -20.29 9.94
C GLY A 111 7.78 -20.77 9.69
N ASN A 112 6.83 -19.84 9.60
CA ASN A 112 5.41 -20.12 9.38
C ASN A 112 4.79 -19.05 8.45
N PHE A 113 3.58 -19.31 7.92
CA PHE A 113 2.82 -18.39 7.05
C PHE A 113 3.52 -18.06 5.71
N PHE A 114 4.16 -19.05 5.08
CA PHE A 114 4.80 -18.90 3.77
C PHE A 114 3.84 -18.48 2.65
N ASP A 115 2.57 -18.86 2.76
CA ASP A 115 1.50 -18.43 1.86
C ASP A 115 1.23 -16.93 1.97
N VAL A 116 1.27 -16.38 3.19
CA VAL A 116 1.16 -14.93 3.44
C VAL A 116 2.41 -14.22 2.91
N ALA A 117 3.60 -14.75 3.20
CA ALA A 117 4.86 -14.17 2.69
C ALA A 117 4.89 -14.09 1.15
N LEU A 118 4.36 -15.10 0.45
CA LEU A 118 4.26 -15.10 -1.01
C LEU A 118 3.29 -14.03 -1.54
N ARG A 119 2.15 -13.82 -0.86
CA ARG A 119 1.20 -12.76 -1.21
C ARG A 119 1.81 -11.38 -1.02
N ASP A 120 2.52 -11.19 0.10
CA ASP A 120 3.20 -9.94 0.41
C ASP A 120 4.33 -9.66 -0.60
N PHE A 121 5.01 -10.71 -1.10
CA PHE A 121 5.94 -10.55 -2.21
C PHE A 121 5.26 -10.03 -3.48
N GLY A 122 4.06 -10.52 -3.81
CA GLY A 122 3.24 -9.97 -4.89
C GLY A 122 2.89 -8.49 -4.67
N LEU A 123 2.51 -8.11 -3.44
CA LEU A 123 2.27 -6.71 -3.08
C LEU A 123 3.54 -5.85 -3.17
N LEU A 124 4.71 -6.39 -2.79
CA LEU A 124 5.99 -5.72 -2.91
C LEU A 124 6.28 -5.40 -4.38
N VAL A 125 6.10 -6.37 -5.29
CA VAL A 125 6.25 -6.16 -6.74
C VAL A 125 5.24 -5.13 -7.24
N GLY A 126 3.99 -5.17 -6.77
CA GLY A 126 2.98 -4.16 -7.08
C GLY A 126 3.38 -2.75 -6.63
N ALA A 127 4.00 -2.60 -5.47
CA ALA A 127 4.50 -1.32 -4.97
C ALA A 127 5.68 -0.81 -5.82
N LEU A 128 6.57 -1.69 -6.27
CA LEU A 128 7.64 -1.33 -7.20
C LEU A 128 7.08 -0.91 -8.58
N ALA A 129 6.04 -1.58 -9.06
CA ALA A 129 5.34 -1.18 -10.29
C ALA A 129 4.72 0.22 -10.14
N LEU A 130 4.06 0.52 -9.01
CA LEU A 130 3.58 1.86 -8.71
C LEU A 130 4.72 2.89 -8.70
N ASN A 131 5.87 2.55 -8.12
CA ASN A 131 7.03 3.43 -8.16
C ASN A 131 7.47 3.75 -9.59
N ARG A 132 7.57 2.75 -10.47
CA ARG A 132 7.95 2.95 -11.87
C ARG A 132 6.98 3.87 -12.60
N LEU A 133 5.68 3.65 -12.45
CA LEU A 133 4.65 4.51 -13.05
C LEU A 133 4.72 5.95 -12.48
N ALA A 134 4.91 6.10 -11.17
CA ALA A 134 5.02 7.41 -10.52
C ALA A 134 6.25 8.21 -10.94
N VAL A 135 7.35 7.53 -11.32
CA VAL A 135 8.54 8.17 -11.87
C VAL A 135 8.31 8.62 -13.31
N ALA A 136 7.69 7.76 -14.15
CA ALA A 136 7.38 8.08 -15.54
C ALA A 136 6.47 9.32 -15.66
N SER A 137 5.36 9.36 -14.90
CA SER A 137 4.42 10.49 -14.97
C SER A 137 4.99 11.85 -14.53
N GLN A 138 6.09 11.87 -13.78
CA GLN A 138 6.79 13.11 -13.43
C GLN A 138 7.73 13.59 -14.53
N ALA A 139 8.32 12.67 -15.31
CA ALA A 139 9.16 13.02 -16.45
C ALA A 139 8.33 13.70 -17.54
N ASP A 140 7.12 13.21 -17.79
CA ASP A 140 6.20 13.79 -18.78
C ASP A 140 5.65 15.18 -18.37
N GLY A 141 5.63 15.49 -17.07
CA GLY A 141 5.19 16.79 -16.56
C GLY A 141 6.29 17.87 -16.50
N GLN A 142 7.53 17.53 -16.89
CA GLN A 142 8.69 18.42 -16.88
C GLN A 142 9.27 18.70 -18.29
N ALA A 143 8.65 18.16 -19.34
CA ALA A 143 8.94 18.45 -20.75
C ALA A 143 7.91 19.42 -21.33
#